data_AF-A0A099HZ55-F1
#
_entry.id   AF-A0A099HZ55-F1
#
_cell.length_a   1.000
_cell.length_b   1.000
_cell.length_c   1.000
_cell.angle_alpha   90.00
_cell.angle_beta   90.00
_cell.angle_gamma   90.00
#
_symmetry.space_group_name_H-M   'P 1'
#
loop_
_entity.id
_entity.type
_entity.pdbx_description
1 polymer ?
#
loop_
_entity_poly.entity_id
_entity_poly.type
_entity_poly.pdbx_seq_one_letter_code
_entity_poly.pdbx_strand_id
1 'polypeptide(L)'
;MIRKLMISLLGIALARILLVLVAINLTNTLVFDRLEPSFDLSLLDQIPQTRTVIDILTVLIAVFIFLGMFSKSTKKKLDDDKKNFTHLSSIHEAKRSLTRVQFHEADKGKSTKEDIRWVLNETSFLTKADRILNYPKLPYNALLTFFRIDDWHKLNTVRHWKIDGKSVTQRAGLPIYMPRFRKKTIFVDANDNHSILIGTTNSGKTFSVILQMIELVCMSGECAVINDPKGELYEYTAKQFEEAGYEIIKLNLVNAKASDAWAPLELAWDTWKKAYMDHQEALKEWKAEETTFTPAEKAEWLARIPEPDYSQAIEFLKDLANSLTYDPNVKDPFWNDSARDCIIGMAAFLMEEAIKNGDMTEGIVNFKAIKLGLNYADVKLTKEQQKALQVRSDNILGAVLERSRKMDDTSYMYLMDYCNAPEQTRQSIKKVLATKIDILTMNEQIMRMTSYSDFDMKALGQKKMVIY
;
A
#
# COMPACT_ATOMS: atom_id res chain seq x y z
N MET A 1 19.34 -14.74 -44.89
CA MET A 1 18.67 -16.07 -44.98
C MET A 1 19.23 -17.05 -43.95
N ILE A 2 20.56 -17.21 -43.88
CA ILE A 2 21.26 -18.12 -42.95
C ILE A 2 20.91 -17.86 -41.46
N ARG A 3 20.91 -16.60 -41.01
CA ARG A 3 20.52 -16.23 -39.62
C ARG A 3 19.08 -16.67 -39.27
N LYS A 4 18.14 -16.56 -40.22
CA LYS A 4 16.75 -17.02 -40.01
C LYS A 4 16.66 -18.54 -39.95
N LEU A 5 17.42 -19.24 -40.80
CA LEU A 5 17.48 -20.70 -40.80
C LEU A 5 18.05 -21.23 -39.47
N MET A 6 19.13 -20.64 -38.96
CA MET A 6 19.71 -20.99 -37.66
C MET A 6 18.72 -20.76 -36.51
N ILE A 7 18.05 -19.60 -36.48
CA ILE A 7 17.05 -19.30 -35.44
C ILE A 7 15.88 -20.30 -35.50
N SER A 8 15.43 -20.68 -36.69
CA SER A 8 14.37 -21.67 -36.88
C SER A 8 14.77 -23.07 -36.43
N LEU A 9 15.98 -23.52 -36.77
CA LEU A 9 16.50 -24.82 -36.33
C LEU A 9 16.67 -24.87 -34.80
N LEU A 10 17.19 -23.80 -34.20
CA LEU A 10 17.28 -23.65 -32.75
C LEU A 10 15.89 -23.69 -32.09
N GLY A 11 14.91 -23.01 -32.70
CA GLY A 11 13.52 -23.00 -32.23
C GLY A 11 12.86 -24.38 -32.27
N ILE A 12 13.12 -25.18 -33.32
CA ILE A 12 12.62 -26.56 -33.43
C ILE A 12 13.25 -27.45 -32.36
N ALA A 13 14.57 -27.35 -32.14
CA ALA A 13 15.27 -28.11 -31.12
C ALA A 13 14.75 -27.76 -29.70
N LEU A 14 14.61 -26.48 -29.40
CA LEU A 14 14.05 -26.00 -28.13
C LEU A 14 12.60 -26.45 -27.93
N ALA A 15 11.77 -26.42 -28.97
CA ALA A 15 10.39 -26.89 -28.90
C ALA A 15 10.30 -28.39 -28.59
N ARG A 16 11.18 -29.20 -29.18
CA ARG A 16 11.26 -30.64 -28.88
C ARG A 16 11.66 -30.89 -27.43
N ILE A 17 12.68 -30.19 -26.94
CA ILE A 17 13.11 -30.29 -25.53
C ILE A 17 11.96 -29.91 -24.59
N LEU A 18 11.23 -28.84 -24.90
CA LEU A 18 10.10 -28.39 -24.11
C LEU A 18 8.96 -29.43 -24.09
N LEU A 19 8.61 -30.01 -25.25
CA LEU A 19 7.60 -31.07 -25.37
C LEU A 19 7.96 -32.30 -24.54
N VAL A 20 9.22 -32.72 -24.58
CA VAL A 20 9.75 -33.84 -23.79
C VAL A 20 9.63 -33.56 -22.30
N LEU A 21 10.07 -32.38 -21.83
CA LEU A 21 9.98 -31.99 -20.43
C LEU A 21 8.53 -31.90 -19.94
N VAL A 22 7.61 -31.38 -20.78
CA VAL A 22 6.18 -31.34 -20.46
C VAL A 22 5.62 -32.76 -20.32
N ALA A 23 5.93 -33.65 -21.27
CA ALA A 23 5.41 -35.01 -21.26
C ALA A 23 5.91 -35.81 -20.04
N ILE A 24 7.19 -35.71 -19.70
CA ILE A 24 7.77 -36.37 -18.51
C ILE A 24 7.03 -35.94 -17.24
N ASN A 25 6.87 -34.63 -17.03
CA ASN A 25 6.22 -34.10 -15.83
C ASN A 25 4.70 -34.35 -15.81
N LEU A 26 4.05 -34.38 -16.98
CA LEU A 26 2.65 -34.75 -17.10
C LEU A 26 2.44 -36.22 -16.71
N THR A 27 3.28 -37.15 -17.20
CA THR A 27 3.21 -38.57 -16.83
C THR A 27 3.51 -38.76 -15.34
N ASN A 28 4.52 -38.07 -14.80
CA ASN A 28 4.85 -38.14 -13.37
C ASN A 28 3.67 -37.70 -12.48
N THR A 29 2.92 -36.69 -12.93
CA THR A 29 1.76 -36.19 -12.20
C THR A 29 0.52 -37.08 -12.38
N LEU A 30 0.24 -37.55 -13.60
CA LEU A 30 -1.01 -38.27 -13.92
C LEU A 30 -0.96 -39.78 -13.62
N VAL A 31 0.21 -40.41 -13.70
CA VAL A 31 0.36 -41.86 -13.50
C VAL A 31 0.83 -42.18 -12.08
N PHE A 32 1.64 -41.31 -11.49
CA PHE A 32 2.29 -41.57 -10.20
C PHE A 32 1.83 -40.64 -9.07
N ASP A 33 0.93 -39.69 -9.34
CA ASP A 33 0.46 -38.65 -8.39
C ASP A 33 1.62 -37.88 -7.70
N ARG A 34 2.79 -37.81 -8.35
CA ARG A 34 3.95 -37.07 -7.85
C ARG A 34 3.97 -35.66 -8.43
N LEU A 35 3.97 -34.66 -7.54
CA LEU A 35 4.00 -33.24 -7.90
C LEU A 35 5.43 -32.68 -8.05
N GLU A 36 6.46 -33.46 -7.70
CA GLU A 36 7.85 -33.07 -7.83
C GLU A 36 8.34 -33.18 -9.29
N PRO A 37 9.15 -32.23 -9.77
CA PRO A 37 9.65 -32.26 -11.14
C PRO A 37 10.59 -33.45 -11.36
N SER A 38 10.36 -34.17 -12.46
CA SER A 38 11.21 -35.29 -12.88
C SER A 38 11.88 -34.98 -14.22
N PHE A 39 13.12 -35.43 -14.35
CA PHE A 39 13.91 -35.39 -15.58
C PHE A 39 14.19 -36.81 -16.12
N ASP A 40 13.50 -37.81 -15.56
CA ASP A 40 13.67 -39.19 -15.98
C ASP A 40 12.97 -39.45 -17.31
N LEU A 41 13.78 -39.64 -18.35
CA LEU A 41 13.33 -39.97 -19.71
C LEU A 41 12.60 -41.31 -19.80
N SER A 42 12.81 -42.22 -18.84
CA SER A 42 12.12 -43.51 -18.78
C SER A 42 10.60 -43.35 -18.62
N LEU A 43 10.16 -42.22 -18.06
CA LEU A 43 8.74 -41.90 -17.89
C LEU A 43 8.01 -41.71 -19.23
N LEU A 44 8.73 -41.50 -20.33
CA LEU A 44 8.12 -41.43 -21.66
C LEU A 44 7.68 -42.80 -22.18
N ASP A 45 8.32 -43.87 -21.71
CA ASP A 45 8.06 -45.25 -22.16
C ASP A 45 6.95 -45.94 -21.36
N GLN A 46 6.52 -45.32 -20.25
CA GLN A 46 5.39 -45.75 -19.41
C GLN A 46 4.06 -45.79 -20.17
N ILE A 47 3.89 -44.90 -21.14
CA ILE A 47 2.71 -44.81 -21.99
C ILE A 47 3.17 -45.02 -23.44
N PRO A 48 2.79 -46.14 -24.09
CA PRO A 48 3.35 -46.56 -25.38
C PRO A 48 3.22 -45.54 -26.53
N GLN A 49 2.29 -44.59 -26.41
CA GLN A 49 1.95 -43.63 -27.45
C GLN A 49 2.64 -42.27 -27.27
N THR A 50 3.25 -42.00 -26.12
CA THR A 50 3.73 -40.65 -25.75
C THR A 50 4.86 -40.17 -26.65
N ARG A 51 5.86 -41.01 -26.95
CA ARG A 51 6.96 -40.66 -27.86
C ARG A 51 6.45 -40.34 -29.26
N THR A 52 5.55 -41.16 -29.79
CA THR A 52 4.97 -40.98 -31.12
C THR A 52 4.21 -39.66 -31.23
N VAL A 53 3.44 -39.30 -30.20
CA VAL A 53 2.71 -38.03 -30.14
C VAL A 53 3.67 -36.83 -30.09
N ILE A 54 4.75 -36.92 -29.32
CA ILE A 54 5.79 -35.86 -29.25
C ILE A 54 6.46 -35.66 -30.60
N ASP A 55 6.81 -36.76 -31.31
CA ASP A 55 7.46 -36.67 -32.60
C ASP A 55 6.53 -36.06 -33.66
N ILE A 56 5.24 -36.43 -33.67
CA ILE A 56 4.23 -35.81 -34.54
C ILE A 56 4.09 -34.31 -34.27
N LEU A 57 4.00 -33.92 -32.98
CA LEU A 57 3.92 -32.51 -32.58
C LEU A 57 5.18 -31.73 -32.97
N THR A 58 6.36 -32.33 -32.83
CA THR A 58 7.63 -31.70 -33.20
C THR A 58 7.71 -31.46 -34.71
N VAL A 59 7.28 -32.43 -35.52
CA VAL A 59 7.21 -32.28 -36.98
C VAL A 59 6.20 -31.20 -37.37
N LEU A 60 5.02 -31.16 -36.75
CA LEU A 60 4.02 -30.11 -37.01
C LEU A 60 4.55 -28.71 -36.69
N ILE A 61 5.25 -28.55 -35.56
CA ILE A 61 5.89 -27.28 -35.17
C ILE A 61 6.97 -26.90 -36.18
N ALA A 62 7.81 -27.86 -36.60
CA ALA A 62 8.82 -27.62 -37.62
C ALA A 62 8.21 -27.15 -38.95
N VAL A 63 7.17 -27.82 -39.43
CA VAL A 63 6.43 -27.43 -40.64
C VAL A 63 5.87 -26.02 -40.51
N PHE A 64 5.25 -25.66 -39.37
CA PHE A 64 4.73 -24.31 -39.13
C PHE A 64 5.82 -23.23 -39.12
N ILE A 65 6.97 -23.50 -38.49
CA ILE A 65 8.12 -22.59 -38.45
C ILE A 65 8.67 -22.38 -39.87
N PHE A 66 8.81 -23.46 -40.65
CA PHE A 66 9.27 -23.39 -42.04
C PHE A 66 8.27 -22.65 -42.95
N LEU A 67 6.97 -22.90 -42.84
CA LEU A 67 5.94 -22.16 -43.58
C LEU A 67 5.94 -20.67 -43.22
N GLY A 68 6.15 -20.34 -41.93
CA GLY A 68 6.29 -18.97 -41.44
C GLY A 68 7.54 -18.25 -41.97
N MET A 69 8.64 -18.95 -42.25
CA MET A 69 9.86 -18.35 -42.82
C MET A 69 9.65 -17.78 -44.23
N PHE A 70 8.73 -18.36 -45.01
CA PHE A 70 8.42 -17.96 -46.39
C PHE A 70 7.23 -17.02 -46.49
N SER A 71 6.50 -16.78 -45.41
CA SER A 71 5.46 -15.76 -45.34
C SER A 71 6.09 -14.36 -45.42
N LYS A 72 5.73 -13.57 -46.45
CA LYS A 72 6.09 -12.15 -46.53
C LYS A 72 5.45 -11.43 -45.34
N SER A 73 6.25 -11.07 -44.35
CA SER A 73 5.80 -10.27 -43.22
C SER A 73 5.43 -8.86 -43.68
N THR A 74 4.14 -8.62 -43.93
CA THR A 74 3.55 -7.28 -43.94
C THR A 74 3.32 -6.83 -42.50
N LYS A 75 4.40 -6.58 -41.74
CA LYS A 75 4.30 -5.80 -40.51
C LYS A 75 4.79 -4.39 -40.78
N LYS A 76 3.84 -3.44 -40.79
CA LYS A 76 4.10 -2.00 -40.69
C LYS A 76 5.11 -1.78 -39.55
N LYS A 77 6.25 -1.18 -39.88
CA LYS A 77 7.11 -0.53 -38.88
C LYS A 77 6.29 0.60 -38.28
N LEU A 78 5.97 0.49 -37.00
CA LEU A 78 5.56 1.60 -36.17
C LEU A 78 6.78 1.97 -35.33
N ASP A 79 7.18 3.25 -35.39
CA ASP A 79 8.39 3.78 -34.75
C ASP A 79 8.48 3.48 -33.25
N ASP A 80 9.71 3.35 -32.78
CA ASP A 80 10.08 2.83 -31.45
C ASP A 80 9.56 3.68 -30.28
N ASP A 81 9.19 4.95 -30.49
CA ASP A 81 8.69 5.83 -29.43
C ASP A 81 7.22 5.57 -29.05
N LYS A 82 6.41 4.96 -29.93
CA LYS A 82 5.01 4.61 -29.62
C LYS A 82 4.84 3.28 -28.88
N LYS A 83 5.88 2.44 -28.82
CA LYS A 83 5.81 1.15 -28.10
C LYS A 83 5.69 1.32 -26.59
N ASN A 84 6.16 2.42 -26.03
CA ASN A 84 6.22 2.60 -24.59
C ASN A 84 4.92 3.13 -23.97
N PHE A 85 4.01 3.71 -24.75
CA PHE A 85 2.93 4.52 -24.17
C PHE A 85 1.52 4.28 -24.68
N THR A 86 1.24 3.29 -25.53
CA THR A 86 -0.16 3.05 -25.90
C THR A 86 -0.41 1.66 -26.49
N HIS A 87 -1.51 1.06 -26.02
CA HIS A 87 -2.24 -0.10 -26.54
C HIS A 87 -1.98 -1.46 -25.86
N LEU A 88 -3.04 -1.99 -25.26
CA LEU A 88 -3.38 -3.41 -25.43
C LEU A 88 -3.65 -3.62 -26.94
N SER A 89 -2.62 -3.83 -27.74
CA SER A 89 -2.73 -3.89 -29.21
C SER A 89 -3.39 -5.19 -29.68
N SER A 90 -3.44 -6.22 -28.82
CA SER A 90 -4.17 -7.46 -29.07
C SER A 90 -4.54 -8.20 -27.77
N ILE A 91 -5.59 -9.04 -27.81
CA ILE A 91 -5.96 -9.94 -26.70
C ILE A 91 -4.80 -10.87 -26.29
N HIS A 92 -3.87 -11.14 -27.21
CA HIS A 92 -2.69 -11.97 -26.97
C HIS A 92 -1.62 -11.23 -26.14
N GLU A 93 -1.46 -9.93 -26.36
CA GLU A 93 -0.58 -9.05 -25.57
C GLU A 93 -1.04 -8.97 -24.13
N ALA A 94 -2.34 -8.77 -23.93
CA ALA A 94 -2.96 -8.76 -22.61
C ALA A 94 -2.54 -10.00 -21.82
N LYS A 95 -2.71 -11.20 -22.37
CA LYS A 95 -2.58 -12.44 -21.61
C LYS A 95 -1.16 -12.80 -21.14
N ARG A 96 -0.11 -12.11 -21.61
CA ARG A 96 1.29 -12.48 -21.31
C ARG A 96 1.81 -11.98 -19.97
N SER A 97 1.45 -10.75 -19.57
CA SER A 97 1.83 -10.19 -18.27
C SER A 97 0.75 -10.36 -17.20
N LEU A 98 -0.49 -10.64 -17.62
CA LEU A 98 -1.63 -10.72 -16.72
C LEU A 98 -1.70 -12.04 -15.95
N THR A 99 -2.15 -11.93 -14.72
CA THR A 99 -2.48 -13.07 -13.86
C THR A 99 -3.89 -13.53 -14.20
N ARG A 100 -4.06 -14.84 -14.40
CA ARG A 100 -5.39 -15.44 -14.56
C ARG A 100 -5.97 -15.71 -13.18
N VAL A 101 -7.09 -15.07 -12.89
CA VAL A 101 -7.90 -15.32 -11.69
C VAL A 101 -9.12 -16.14 -12.09
N GLN A 102 -9.32 -17.25 -11.42
CA GLN A 102 -10.45 -18.16 -11.60
C GLN A 102 -11.24 -18.23 -10.31
N PHE A 103 -12.56 -18.24 -10.44
CA PHE A 103 -13.47 -18.21 -9.31
C PHE A 103 -14.67 -19.12 -9.57
N HIS A 104 -15.38 -19.46 -8.52
CA HIS A 104 -16.60 -20.24 -8.58
C HIS A 104 -17.60 -19.70 -7.57
N GLU A 105 -18.85 -20.06 -7.80
CA GLU A 105 -19.95 -19.73 -6.92
C GLU A 105 -19.91 -20.71 -5.75
N ALA A 106 -19.83 -20.17 -4.54
CA ALA A 106 -20.00 -20.91 -3.31
C ALA A 106 -21.46 -20.76 -2.87
N ASP A 107 -22.23 -21.84 -2.98
CA ASP A 107 -23.64 -21.85 -2.64
C ASP A 107 -23.79 -21.82 -1.11
N LYS A 108 -24.44 -20.79 -0.57
CA LYS A 108 -24.84 -20.79 0.84
C LYS A 108 -26.04 -21.71 0.95
N GLY A 109 -25.92 -22.78 1.75
CA GLY A 109 -27.02 -23.71 1.96
C GLY A 109 -28.35 -23.00 2.24
N LYS A 110 -29.33 -23.24 1.35
CA LYS A 110 -30.76 -22.83 1.36
C LYS A 110 -31.09 -21.34 1.12
N SER A 111 -31.59 -21.13 -0.11
CA SER A 111 -32.88 -20.48 -0.42
C SER A 111 -32.96 -18.95 -0.43
N THR A 112 -32.26 -18.32 -1.38
CA THR A 112 -32.74 -17.21 -2.21
C THR A 112 -31.70 -16.97 -3.31
N LYS A 113 -32.12 -16.65 -4.54
CA LYS A 113 -31.23 -16.35 -5.68
C LYS A 113 -30.33 -15.12 -5.47
N GLU A 114 -30.40 -14.48 -4.30
CA GLU A 114 -29.84 -13.17 -4.00
C GLU A 114 -28.55 -13.21 -3.19
N ASP A 115 -28.14 -14.37 -2.65
CA ASP A 115 -26.94 -14.47 -1.79
C ASP A 115 -25.83 -15.35 -2.41
N ILE A 116 -25.50 -15.06 -3.68
CA ILE A 116 -24.39 -15.69 -4.39
C ILE A 116 -23.06 -15.09 -3.89
N ARG A 117 -22.17 -15.94 -3.39
CA ARG A 117 -20.79 -15.54 -3.05
C ARG A 117 -19.79 -16.13 -4.02
N TRP A 118 -18.87 -15.31 -4.52
CA TRP A 118 -17.76 -15.78 -5.31
C TRP A 118 -16.55 -16.11 -4.43
N VAL A 119 -15.88 -17.20 -4.76
CA VAL A 119 -14.65 -17.65 -4.07
C VAL A 119 -13.63 -18.06 -5.12
N LEU A 120 -12.35 -17.77 -4.85
CA LEU A 120 -11.25 -18.19 -5.70
C LEU A 120 -11.24 -19.72 -5.91
N ASN A 121 -10.95 -20.12 -7.13
CA ASN A 121 -10.81 -21.51 -7.51
C ASN A 121 -9.33 -21.83 -7.78
N GLU A 122 -8.63 -22.28 -6.74
CA GLU A 122 -7.22 -22.64 -6.82
C GLU A 122 -6.98 -24.05 -7.38
N THR A 123 -8.00 -24.91 -7.33
CA THR A 123 -7.88 -26.33 -7.72
C THR A 123 -8.32 -26.60 -9.17
N SER A 124 -8.59 -25.56 -9.95
CA SER A 124 -8.99 -25.69 -11.36
C SER A 124 -7.96 -26.47 -12.17
N PHE A 125 -8.45 -27.26 -13.14
CA PHE A 125 -7.60 -27.95 -14.12
C PHE A 125 -6.60 -27.00 -14.79
N LEU A 126 -7.04 -25.78 -15.12
CA LEU A 126 -6.20 -24.77 -15.74
C LEU A 126 -5.08 -24.30 -14.80
N THR A 127 -5.36 -24.13 -13.50
CA THR A 127 -4.33 -23.82 -12.49
C THR A 127 -3.32 -24.96 -12.34
N LYS A 128 -3.79 -26.22 -12.35
CA LYS A 128 -2.90 -27.40 -12.33
C LYS A 128 -2.01 -27.43 -13.59
N ALA A 129 -2.59 -27.20 -14.76
CA ALA A 129 -1.87 -27.14 -16.02
C ALA A 129 -0.81 -26.02 -16.03
N ASP A 130 -1.13 -24.83 -15.50
CA ASP A 130 -0.16 -23.73 -15.40
C ASP A 130 1.02 -24.11 -14.50
N ARG A 131 0.79 -24.80 -13.37
CA ARG A 131 1.86 -25.28 -12.48
C ARG A 131 2.77 -26.28 -13.19
N ILE A 132 2.21 -27.24 -13.92
CA ILE A 132 2.99 -28.23 -14.69
C ILE A 132 3.80 -27.54 -15.79
N LEU A 133 3.16 -26.63 -16.54
CA LEU A 133 3.80 -25.89 -17.62
C LEU A 133 4.77 -24.82 -17.11
N ASN A 134 4.78 -24.48 -15.81
CA ASN A 134 5.69 -23.48 -15.26
C ASN A 134 7.14 -23.95 -15.31
N TYR A 135 7.39 -25.21 -14.93
CA TYR A 135 8.72 -25.79 -14.88
C TYR A 135 9.51 -25.64 -16.19
N PRO A 136 9.00 -26.01 -17.38
CA PRO A 136 9.73 -25.81 -18.62
C PRO A 136 9.79 -24.35 -19.09
N LYS A 137 8.88 -23.47 -18.62
CA LYS A 137 8.91 -22.03 -18.98
C LYS A 137 10.05 -21.27 -18.31
N LEU A 138 10.41 -21.63 -17.07
CA LEU A 138 11.49 -21.00 -16.32
C LEU A 138 12.85 -21.05 -17.04
N PRO A 139 13.39 -22.22 -17.46
CA PRO A 139 14.65 -22.29 -18.19
C PRO A 139 14.55 -21.67 -19.58
N TYR A 140 13.39 -21.75 -20.25
CA TYR A 140 13.15 -21.05 -21.51
C TYR A 140 13.30 -19.53 -21.34
N ASN A 141 12.67 -18.94 -20.32
CA ASN A 141 12.79 -17.51 -20.04
C ASN A 141 14.21 -17.12 -19.60
N ALA A 142 14.90 -17.98 -18.85
CA ALA A 142 16.30 -17.77 -18.46
C ALA A 142 17.22 -17.74 -19.69
N LEU A 143 17.04 -18.66 -20.64
CA LEU A 143 17.76 -18.67 -21.91
C LEU A 143 17.51 -17.40 -22.72
N LEU A 144 16.24 -16.98 -22.85
CA LEU A 144 15.92 -15.72 -23.54
C LEU A 144 16.60 -14.52 -22.88
N THR A 145 16.63 -14.48 -21.55
CA THR A 145 17.30 -13.42 -20.79
C THR A 145 18.82 -13.45 -21.01
N PHE A 146 19.43 -14.63 -20.99
CA PHE A 146 20.85 -14.84 -21.27
C PHE A 146 21.23 -14.31 -22.66
N PHE A 147 20.38 -14.55 -23.66
CA PHE A 147 20.58 -14.03 -25.02
C PHE A 147 20.12 -12.57 -25.21
N ARG A 148 19.74 -11.86 -24.14
CA ARG A 148 19.22 -10.47 -24.18
C ARG A 148 18.09 -10.29 -25.20
N ILE A 149 17.22 -11.29 -25.30
CA ILE A 149 16.03 -11.25 -26.14
C ILE A 149 14.94 -10.49 -25.39
N ASP A 150 14.25 -9.59 -26.10
CA ASP A 150 13.17 -8.78 -25.55
C ASP A 150 12.14 -9.62 -24.78
N ASP A 151 11.68 -9.07 -23.65
CA ASP A 151 10.71 -9.68 -22.74
C ASP A 151 9.42 -10.11 -23.43
N TRP A 152 9.10 -9.51 -24.57
CA TRP A 152 8.02 -9.93 -25.45
C TRP A 152 8.06 -11.43 -25.81
N HIS A 153 9.22 -12.06 -25.86
CA HIS A 153 9.36 -13.47 -26.22
C HIS A 153 9.24 -14.42 -25.01
N LYS A 154 9.26 -13.87 -23.79
CA LYS A 154 9.14 -14.64 -22.55
C LYS A 154 7.71 -15.18 -22.37
N LEU A 155 7.62 -16.35 -21.77
CA LEU A 155 6.37 -17.03 -21.45
C LEU A 155 5.88 -16.61 -20.06
N ASN A 156 4.56 -16.51 -19.90
CA ASN A 156 3.95 -16.21 -18.61
C ASN A 156 4.17 -17.36 -17.62
N THR A 157 4.80 -17.06 -16.49
CA THR A 157 5.15 -18.00 -15.42
C THR A 157 4.22 -17.83 -14.23
N VAL A 158 4.03 -18.90 -13.46
CA VAL A 158 3.27 -18.85 -12.22
C VAL A 158 4.03 -17.97 -11.24
N ARG A 159 3.32 -16.97 -10.71
CA ARG A 159 3.83 -16.04 -9.71
C ARG A 159 3.31 -16.43 -8.34
N HIS A 160 4.07 -16.08 -7.32
CA HIS A 160 3.75 -16.35 -5.93
C HIS A 160 3.70 -15.04 -5.15
N TRP A 161 2.66 -14.87 -4.35
CA TRP A 161 2.51 -13.76 -3.42
C TRP A 161 2.28 -14.31 -2.01
N LYS A 162 2.44 -13.44 -1.00
CA LYS A 162 2.15 -13.77 0.39
C LYS A 162 0.96 -12.93 0.85
N ILE A 163 -0.17 -13.57 1.13
CA ILE A 163 -1.39 -12.93 1.63
C ILE A 163 -1.81 -13.70 2.88
N ASP A 164 -2.06 -13.00 3.98
CA ASP A 164 -2.44 -13.64 5.26
C ASP A 164 -1.45 -14.75 5.68
N GLY A 165 -0.15 -14.49 5.51
CA GLY A 165 0.92 -15.46 5.80
C GLY A 165 1.03 -16.64 4.82
N LYS A 166 0.07 -16.82 3.90
CA LYS A 166 -0.02 -17.97 2.98
C LYS A 166 0.56 -17.63 1.61
N SER A 167 1.24 -18.59 0.99
CA SER A 167 1.71 -18.45 -0.39
C SER A 167 0.55 -18.72 -1.35
N VAL A 168 0.21 -17.72 -2.16
CA VAL A 168 -0.89 -17.79 -3.13
C VAL A 168 -0.37 -17.60 -4.56
N THR A 169 -1.06 -18.18 -5.54
CA THR A 169 -0.73 -18.04 -6.97
C THR A 169 -1.74 -17.20 -7.75
N GLN A 170 -2.76 -16.68 -7.06
CA GLN A 170 -3.76 -15.76 -7.59
C GLN A 170 -3.82 -14.56 -6.64
N ARG A 171 -3.92 -13.37 -7.21
CA ARG A 171 -3.94 -12.08 -6.50
C ARG A 171 -4.93 -11.17 -7.20
N ALA A 172 -5.54 -10.25 -6.47
CA ALA A 172 -6.32 -9.17 -7.05
C ALA A 172 -5.44 -8.25 -7.91
N GLY A 173 -6.08 -7.40 -8.71
CA GLY A 173 -5.39 -6.50 -9.62
C GLY A 173 -6.34 -5.78 -10.54
N LEU A 174 -5.81 -4.91 -11.40
CA LEU A 174 -6.63 -4.16 -12.36
C LEU A 174 -7.29 -5.14 -13.35
N PRO A 175 -8.63 -5.22 -13.43
CA PRO A 175 -9.30 -6.08 -14.39
C PRO A 175 -9.06 -5.61 -15.82
N ILE A 176 -8.46 -6.47 -16.66
CA ILE A 176 -8.17 -6.12 -18.06
C ILE A 176 -9.10 -6.85 -19.03
N TYR A 177 -9.31 -8.15 -18.80
CA TYR A 177 -10.02 -8.97 -19.77
C TYR A 177 -10.76 -10.15 -19.15
N MET A 178 -12.02 -10.31 -19.55
CA MET A 178 -12.84 -11.48 -19.23
C MET A 178 -13.19 -12.22 -20.54
N PRO A 179 -12.79 -13.49 -20.69
CA PRO A 179 -13.11 -14.23 -21.92
C PRO A 179 -14.61 -14.52 -22.04
N ARG A 180 -15.21 -14.19 -23.19
CA ARG A 180 -16.64 -14.43 -23.46
C ARG A 180 -17.07 -15.88 -23.23
N PHE A 181 -16.22 -16.84 -23.60
CA PHE A 181 -16.50 -18.28 -23.46
C PHE A 181 -16.12 -18.86 -22.09
N ARG A 182 -15.47 -18.07 -21.20
CA ARG A 182 -15.07 -18.51 -19.85
C ARG A 182 -15.52 -17.46 -18.83
N LYS A 183 -16.81 -17.50 -18.48
CA LYS A 183 -17.44 -16.53 -17.56
C LYS A 183 -16.96 -16.59 -16.10
N LYS A 184 -16.13 -17.56 -15.74
CA LYS A 184 -15.59 -17.77 -14.38
C LYS A 184 -14.06 -17.56 -14.35
N THR A 185 -13.59 -16.66 -15.19
CA THR A 185 -12.16 -16.39 -15.37
C THR A 185 -11.96 -14.95 -15.78
N ILE A 186 -11.05 -14.26 -15.10
CA ILE A 186 -10.66 -12.90 -15.42
C ILE A 186 -9.13 -12.80 -15.47
N PHE A 187 -8.62 -11.92 -16.32
CA PHE A 187 -7.20 -11.62 -16.41
C PHE A 187 -6.98 -10.22 -15.85
N VAL A 188 -6.09 -10.16 -14.85
CA VAL A 188 -5.83 -8.96 -14.06
C VAL A 188 -4.37 -8.59 -14.13
N ASP A 189 -4.07 -7.29 -14.05
CA ASP A 189 -2.72 -6.82 -13.76
C ASP A 189 -2.50 -6.85 -12.24
N ALA A 190 -1.83 -7.91 -11.76
CA ALA A 190 -1.56 -8.15 -10.34
C ALA A 190 -0.18 -7.63 -9.88
N ASN A 191 0.47 -6.81 -10.71
CA ASN A 191 1.70 -6.11 -10.33
C ASN A 191 1.38 -4.94 -9.40
N ASP A 192 2.41 -4.43 -8.72
CA ASP A 192 2.32 -3.24 -7.88
C ASP A 192 2.38 -1.95 -8.73
N ASN A 193 1.51 -1.85 -9.72
CA ASN A 193 1.43 -0.74 -10.66
C ASN A 193 0.35 0.27 -10.23
N HIS A 194 0.67 1.56 -10.33
CA HIS A 194 -0.35 2.60 -10.25
C HIS A 194 -1.15 2.66 -11.56
N SER A 195 -2.48 2.66 -11.44
CA SER A 195 -3.39 2.59 -12.58
C SER A 195 -4.32 3.80 -12.61
N ILE A 196 -4.44 4.46 -13.76
CA ILE A 196 -5.43 5.51 -14.00
C ILE A 196 -6.52 4.99 -14.93
N LEU A 197 -7.78 5.11 -14.52
CA LEU A 197 -8.93 4.78 -15.33
C LEU A 197 -9.73 6.05 -15.61
N ILE A 198 -9.89 6.39 -16.89
CA ILE A 198 -10.61 7.59 -17.34
C ILE A 198 -11.87 7.13 -18.06
N GLY A 199 -13.02 7.68 -17.66
CA GLY A 199 -14.30 7.44 -18.30
C GLY A 199 -15.26 8.57 -17.95
N THR A 200 -16.15 8.92 -18.88
CA THR A 200 -17.20 9.90 -18.64
C THR A 200 -18.26 9.35 -17.70
N THR A 201 -19.08 10.22 -17.11
CA THR A 201 -20.28 9.79 -16.37
C THR A 201 -21.14 8.88 -17.24
N ASN A 202 -21.70 7.83 -16.65
CA ASN A 202 -22.53 6.82 -17.33
C ASN A 202 -21.80 5.97 -18.40
N SER A 203 -20.46 5.99 -18.43
CA SER A 203 -19.65 5.10 -19.30
C SER A 203 -19.53 3.66 -18.78
N GLY A 204 -20.09 3.37 -17.59
CA GLY A 204 -19.99 2.06 -16.95
C GLY A 204 -18.68 1.81 -16.19
N LYS A 205 -17.84 2.82 -15.96
CA LYS A 205 -16.54 2.71 -15.23
C LYS A 205 -16.67 1.97 -13.90
N THR A 206 -17.65 2.34 -13.09
CA THR A 206 -17.91 1.73 -11.77
C THR A 206 -18.27 0.26 -11.90
N PHE A 207 -19.27 -0.03 -12.75
CA PHE A 207 -19.83 -1.37 -12.91
C PHE A 207 -19.02 -2.32 -13.77
N SER A 208 -18.06 -1.84 -14.56
CA SER A 208 -17.29 -2.68 -15.50
C SER A 208 -15.85 -2.91 -15.06
N VAL A 209 -15.32 -2.07 -14.15
CA VAL A 209 -13.95 -2.20 -13.65
C VAL A 209 -13.85 -2.08 -12.12
N ILE A 210 -14.44 -1.04 -11.50
CA ILE A 210 -14.21 -0.76 -10.07
C ILE A 210 -14.85 -1.83 -9.18
N LEU A 211 -16.13 -2.16 -9.38
CA LEU A 211 -16.80 -3.21 -8.59
C LEU A 211 -16.16 -4.58 -8.82
N GLN A 212 -15.71 -4.88 -10.04
CA GLN A 212 -14.96 -6.10 -10.33
C GLN A 212 -13.65 -6.16 -9.56
N MET A 213 -12.93 -5.04 -9.47
CA MET A 213 -11.69 -4.96 -8.73
C MET A 213 -11.92 -5.14 -7.23
N ILE A 214 -12.98 -4.53 -6.68
CA ILE A 214 -13.36 -4.69 -5.26
C ILE A 214 -13.73 -6.15 -4.97
N GLU A 215 -14.52 -6.80 -5.83
CA GLU A 215 -14.87 -8.22 -5.70
C GLU A 215 -13.62 -9.11 -5.74
N LEU A 216 -12.66 -8.80 -6.64
CA LEU A 216 -11.39 -9.52 -6.70
C LEU A 216 -10.56 -9.37 -5.42
N VAL A 217 -10.54 -8.18 -4.82
CA VAL A 217 -9.88 -7.93 -3.53
C VAL A 217 -10.53 -8.77 -2.44
N CYS A 218 -11.87 -8.74 -2.34
CA CYS A 218 -12.63 -9.52 -1.37
C CYS A 218 -12.38 -11.03 -1.51
N MET A 219 -12.44 -11.55 -2.74
CA MET A 219 -12.15 -12.96 -3.03
C MET A 219 -10.70 -13.35 -2.70
N SER A 220 -9.75 -12.44 -2.89
CA SER A 220 -8.31 -12.70 -2.68
C SER A 220 -7.87 -12.54 -1.23
N GLY A 221 -8.72 -11.98 -0.35
CA GLY A 221 -8.36 -11.76 1.04
C GLY A 221 -7.42 -10.56 1.25
N GLU A 222 -7.28 -9.69 0.25
CA GLU A 222 -6.44 -8.48 0.34
C GLU A 222 -7.18 -7.36 1.05
N CYS A 223 -6.45 -6.44 1.67
CA CYS A 223 -7.02 -5.23 2.25
C CYS A 223 -7.37 -4.21 1.16
N ALA A 224 -8.31 -3.31 1.46
CA ALA A 224 -8.61 -2.17 0.59
C ALA A 224 -8.86 -0.89 1.37
N VAL A 225 -8.46 0.23 0.76
CA VAL A 225 -8.88 1.58 1.15
C VAL A 225 -9.59 2.17 -0.05
N ILE A 226 -10.89 2.44 0.08
CA ILE A 226 -11.79 2.78 -1.01
C ILE A 226 -12.34 4.18 -0.75
N ASN A 227 -11.76 5.19 -1.39
CA ASN A 227 -12.32 6.54 -1.33
C ASN A 227 -13.65 6.60 -2.11
N ASP A 228 -14.77 6.56 -1.38
CA ASP A 228 -16.12 6.54 -1.92
C ASP A 228 -16.94 7.78 -1.47
N PRO A 229 -16.75 8.94 -2.11
CA PRO A 229 -17.44 10.17 -1.71
C PRO A 229 -18.96 10.11 -1.89
N LYS A 230 -19.48 9.12 -2.63
CA LYS A 230 -20.93 8.94 -2.85
C LYS A 230 -21.56 7.92 -1.91
N GLY A 231 -20.78 7.02 -1.32
CA GLY A 231 -21.26 5.91 -0.50
C GLY A 231 -21.84 4.73 -1.29
N GLU A 232 -21.92 4.82 -2.62
CA GLU A 232 -22.51 3.77 -3.47
C GLU A 232 -21.67 2.48 -3.41
N LEU A 233 -20.34 2.56 -3.39
CA LEU A 233 -19.47 1.39 -3.32
C LEU A 233 -19.60 0.67 -1.98
N TYR A 234 -19.68 1.42 -0.88
CA TYR A 234 -19.98 0.86 0.43
C TYR A 234 -21.30 0.09 0.41
N GLU A 235 -22.37 0.70 -0.09
CA GLU A 235 -23.70 0.08 -0.19
C GLU A 235 -23.68 -1.21 -1.02
N TYR A 236 -22.92 -1.24 -2.13
CA TYR A 236 -22.82 -2.42 -2.98
C TYR A 236 -21.99 -3.55 -2.39
N THR A 237 -20.94 -3.24 -1.62
CA THR A 237 -19.87 -4.23 -1.34
C THR A 237 -19.61 -4.53 0.14
N ALA A 238 -20.07 -3.70 1.08
CA ALA A 238 -19.83 -3.90 2.50
C ALA A 238 -20.36 -5.26 3.00
N LYS A 239 -21.60 -5.63 2.66
CA LYS A 239 -22.18 -6.93 3.04
C LYS A 239 -21.32 -8.11 2.57
N GLN A 240 -20.74 -8.03 1.37
CA GLN A 240 -19.89 -9.10 0.83
C GLN A 240 -18.57 -9.22 1.59
N PHE A 241 -17.95 -8.10 1.96
CA PHE A 241 -16.76 -8.09 2.81
C PHE A 241 -17.05 -8.66 4.20
N GLU A 242 -18.18 -8.27 4.81
CA GLU A 242 -18.62 -8.76 6.13
C GLU A 242 -18.74 -10.28 6.11
N GLU A 243 -19.43 -10.82 5.12
CA GLU A 243 -19.60 -12.26 4.91
C GLU A 243 -18.27 -12.97 4.59
N ALA A 244 -17.29 -12.24 4.05
CA ALA A 244 -15.94 -12.74 3.80
C ALA A 244 -15.02 -12.69 5.03
N GLY A 245 -15.55 -12.22 6.17
CA GLY A 245 -14.84 -12.13 7.45
C GLY A 245 -13.89 -10.95 7.51
N TYR A 246 -14.21 -9.87 6.80
CA TYR A 246 -13.46 -8.61 6.90
C TYR A 246 -13.98 -7.76 8.06
N GLU A 247 -13.05 -7.07 8.70
CA GLU A 247 -13.39 -5.86 9.44
C GLU A 247 -13.69 -4.73 8.45
N ILE A 248 -14.83 -4.08 8.62
CA ILE A 248 -15.29 -3.00 7.76
C ILE A 248 -15.24 -1.72 8.56
N ILE A 249 -14.45 -0.77 8.07
CA ILE A 249 -14.32 0.56 8.65
C ILE A 249 -14.93 1.55 7.66
N LYS A 250 -15.71 2.49 8.18
CA LYS A 250 -16.39 3.53 7.41
C LYS A 250 -16.02 4.90 7.98
N LEU A 251 -15.28 5.70 7.20
CA LEU A 251 -14.88 7.06 7.54
C LEU A 251 -15.75 8.09 6.82
N ASN A 252 -16.92 8.37 7.40
CA ASN A 252 -17.92 9.25 6.82
C ASN A 252 -17.83 10.69 7.30
N LEU A 253 -17.04 11.51 6.59
CA LEU A 253 -16.89 12.95 6.88
C LEU A 253 -18.14 13.79 6.54
N VAL A 254 -19.11 13.24 5.79
CA VAL A 254 -20.38 13.93 5.48
C VAL A 254 -21.38 13.75 6.63
N ASN A 255 -21.48 12.53 7.16
CA ASN A 255 -22.30 12.20 8.33
C ASN A 255 -21.46 11.48 9.38
N ALA A 256 -20.72 12.26 10.16
CA ALA A 256 -19.80 11.79 11.19
C ALA A 256 -20.45 10.92 12.28
N LYS A 257 -21.77 11.04 12.49
CA LYS A 257 -22.51 10.17 13.44
C LYS A 257 -22.63 8.72 12.96
N ALA A 258 -22.54 8.49 11.65
CA ALA A 258 -22.62 7.18 11.02
C ALA A 258 -21.24 6.74 10.51
N SER A 259 -20.18 7.20 11.18
CA SER A 259 -18.78 6.92 10.89
C SER A 259 -18.15 6.24 12.09
N ASP A 260 -17.17 5.40 11.85
CA ASP A 260 -16.19 5.02 12.86
C ASP A 260 -15.29 6.22 13.18
N ALA A 261 -14.73 6.24 14.39
CA ALA A 261 -13.76 7.25 14.81
C ALA A 261 -12.35 6.90 14.32
N TRP A 262 -11.60 7.91 13.89
CA TRP A 262 -10.21 7.80 13.47
C TRP A 262 -9.42 9.04 13.89
N ALA A 263 -8.44 8.87 14.76
CA ALA A 263 -7.55 9.94 15.22
C ALA A 263 -6.31 10.04 14.31
N PRO A 264 -6.18 11.09 13.47
CA PRO A 264 -5.05 11.17 12.54
C PRO A 264 -3.69 11.37 13.23
N LEU A 265 -3.70 11.87 14.48
CA LEU A 265 -2.50 12.12 15.29
C LEU A 265 -2.08 10.92 16.15
N GLU A 266 -2.86 9.84 16.16
CA GLU A 266 -2.64 8.68 17.03
C GLU A 266 -1.31 7.99 16.76
N LEU A 267 -0.95 7.78 15.48
CA LEU A 267 0.31 7.11 15.14
C LEU A 267 1.53 7.89 15.65
N ALA A 268 1.50 9.22 15.54
CA ALA A 268 2.54 10.08 16.10
C ALA A 268 2.56 9.99 17.62
N TRP A 269 1.39 10.03 18.27
CA TRP A 269 1.28 9.95 19.73
C TRP A 269 1.77 8.61 20.29
N ASP A 270 1.41 7.49 19.68
CA ASP A 270 1.87 6.16 20.08
C ASP A 270 3.37 6.01 19.96
N THR A 271 3.94 6.51 18.86
CA THR A 271 5.39 6.48 18.63
C THR A 271 6.10 7.35 19.65
N TRP A 272 5.53 8.51 19.99
CA TRP A 272 6.05 9.40 21.02
C TRP A 272 6.02 8.75 22.41
N LYS A 273 4.89 8.15 22.81
CA LYS A 273 4.76 7.39 24.07
C LYS A 273 5.80 6.28 24.15
N LYS A 274 5.98 5.51 23.07
CA LYS A 274 6.97 4.44 23.02
C LYS A 274 8.38 4.97 23.25
N ALA A 275 8.79 6.01 22.51
CA ALA A 275 10.11 6.63 22.67
C ALA A 275 10.35 7.14 24.10
N TYR A 276 9.32 7.72 24.74
CA TYR A 276 9.41 8.11 26.15
C TYR A 276 9.62 6.91 27.07
N MET A 277 8.87 5.82 26.89
CA MET A 277 8.98 4.62 27.73
C MET A 277 10.34 3.95 27.58
N ASP A 278 10.83 3.82 26.34
CA ASP A 278 12.16 3.28 26.03
C ASP A 278 13.25 4.13 26.71
N HIS A 279 13.10 5.46 26.67
CA HIS A 279 13.98 6.39 27.38
C HIS A 279 13.90 6.25 28.91
N GLN A 280 12.71 6.04 29.48
CA GLN A 280 12.57 5.81 30.93
C GLN A 280 13.26 4.52 31.38
N GLU A 281 13.24 3.47 30.56
CA GLU A 281 13.97 2.22 30.83
C GLU A 281 15.48 2.46 30.78
N ALA A 282 15.98 3.10 29.71
CA ALA A 282 17.39 3.46 29.58
C ALA A 282 17.89 4.35 30.74
N LEU A 283 17.08 5.32 31.19
CA LEU A 283 17.41 6.15 32.34
C LEU A 283 17.50 5.37 33.65
N LYS A 284 16.68 4.33 33.84
CA LYS A 284 16.74 3.48 35.02
C LYS A 284 18.02 2.66 35.02
N GLU A 285 18.38 2.09 33.87
CA GLU A 285 19.64 1.34 33.71
C GLU A 285 20.84 2.25 33.95
N TRP A 286 20.88 3.42 33.31
CA TRP A 286 21.94 4.41 33.49
C TRP A 286 22.08 4.87 34.95
N LYS A 287 20.96 5.08 35.66
CA LYS A 287 20.98 5.41 37.11
C LYS A 287 21.46 4.24 37.97
N ALA A 288 21.18 3.00 37.59
CA ALA A 288 21.63 1.82 38.32
C ALA A 288 23.15 1.59 38.18
N GLU A 289 23.78 2.12 37.13
CA GLU A 289 25.24 2.16 36.98
C GLU A 289 25.93 3.13 37.97
N GLU A 290 25.18 4.00 38.65
CA GLU A 290 25.74 4.97 39.58
C GLU A 290 26.43 4.27 40.76
N THR A 291 27.76 4.22 40.70
CA THR A 291 28.63 3.67 41.74
C THR A 291 29.49 4.80 42.33
N THR A 292 30.39 4.47 43.27
CA THR A 292 31.34 5.46 43.81
C THR A 292 32.41 5.80 42.77
N PHE A 293 32.03 6.60 41.77
CA PHE A 293 32.91 7.06 40.69
C PHE A 293 33.98 8.03 41.20
N THR A 294 35.17 7.97 40.60
CA THR A 294 36.12 9.07 40.63
C THR A 294 35.53 10.30 39.89
N PRO A 295 36.05 11.51 40.11
CA PRO A 295 35.55 12.70 39.40
C PRO A 295 35.60 12.60 37.86
N ALA A 296 36.60 11.90 37.31
CA ALA A 296 36.74 11.70 35.87
C ALA A 296 35.67 10.72 35.33
N GLU A 297 35.48 9.59 36.00
CA GLU A 297 34.46 8.59 35.63
C GLU A 297 33.05 9.17 35.75
N LYS A 298 32.80 10.02 36.76
CA LYS A 298 31.52 10.69 36.93
C LYS A 298 31.21 11.64 35.76
N ALA A 299 32.21 12.36 35.25
CA ALA A 299 32.03 13.24 34.10
C ALA A 299 31.71 12.44 32.82
N GLU A 300 32.39 11.31 32.59
CA GLU A 300 32.13 10.43 31.45
C GLU A 300 30.77 9.73 31.54
N TRP A 301 30.33 9.34 32.74
CA TRP A 301 29.01 8.78 32.98
C TRP A 301 27.90 9.82 32.73
N LEU A 302 28.07 11.07 33.21
CA LEU A 302 27.13 12.17 32.96
C LEU A 302 27.03 12.53 31.47
N ALA A 303 28.12 12.42 30.71
CA ALA A 303 28.13 12.68 29.27
C ALA A 303 27.33 11.65 28.46
N ARG A 304 27.02 10.49 29.05
CA ARG A 304 26.25 9.40 28.44
C ARG A 304 24.81 9.33 28.93
N ILE A 305 24.30 10.40 29.55
CA ILE A 305 22.90 10.45 29.99
C ILE A 305 21.99 10.16 28.78
N PRO A 306 21.12 9.13 28.84
CA PRO A 306 20.19 8.86 27.77
C PRO A 306 19.26 10.04 27.53
N GLU A 307 18.94 10.32 26.28
CA GLU A 307 17.92 11.30 25.88
C GLU A 307 16.84 10.60 25.06
N PRO A 308 15.57 11.08 25.10
CA PRO A 308 14.51 10.49 24.31
C PRO A 308 14.67 10.84 22.83
N ASP A 309 14.54 9.84 21.95
CA ASP A 309 14.53 10.03 20.50
C ASP A 309 13.10 10.05 19.96
N TYR A 310 12.56 11.26 19.75
CA TYR A 310 11.23 11.46 19.18
C TYR A 310 11.22 11.59 17.65
N SER A 311 12.33 11.30 16.96
CA SER A 311 12.49 11.59 15.52
C SER A 311 11.38 10.99 14.66
N GLN A 312 11.02 9.72 14.91
CA GLN A 312 9.97 9.03 14.15
C GLN A 312 8.58 9.64 14.40
N ALA A 313 8.27 10.03 15.64
CA ALA A 313 7.00 10.67 15.96
C ALA A 313 6.90 12.05 15.27
N ILE A 314 8.00 12.80 15.25
CA ILE A 314 8.09 14.10 14.58
C ILE A 314 7.96 13.95 13.06
N GLU A 315 8.50 12.88 12.46
CA GLU A 315 8.30 12.57 11.03
C GLU A 315 6.81 12.36 10.71
N PHE A 316 6.09 11.57 11.51
CA PHE A 316 4.64 11.41 11.33
C PHE A 316 3.86 12.72 11.50
N LEU A 317 4.24 13.57 12.46
CA LEU A 317 3.64 14.90 12.61
C LEU A 317 3.89 15.77 11.37
N LYS A 318 5.11 15.74 10.83
CA LYS A 318 5.48 16.48 9.62
C LYS A 318 4.70 16.01 8.41
N ASP A 319 4.60 14.70 8.20
CA ASP A 319 3.87 14.13 7.06
C ASP A 319 2.39 14.52 7.10
N LEU A 320 1.77 14.44 8.27
CA LEU A 320 0.38 14.84 8.46
C LEU A 320 0.19 16.36 8.26
N ALA A 321 1.05 17.17 8.87
CA ALA A 321 0.96 18.63 8.76
C ALA A 321 1.19 19.10 7.32
N ASN A 322 2.20 18.55 6.63
CA ASN A 322 2.44 18.80 5.20
C ASN A 322 1.27 18.38 4.34
N SER A 323 0.67 17.20 4.60
CA SER A 323 -0.50 16.74 3.83
C SER A 323 -1.68 17.70 3.93
N LEU A 324 -1.82 18.43 5.04
CA LEU A 324 -2.88 19.42 5.24
C LEU A 324 -2.53 20.80 4.65
N THR A 325 -1.27 21.22 4.70
CA THR A 325 -0.89 22.61 4.40
C THR A 325 -0.27 22.80 3.01
N TYR A 326 0.32 21.76 2.43
CA TYR A 326 1.01 21.84 1.14
C TYR A 326 0.07 22.30 0.03
N ASP A 327 0.52 23.28 -0.74
CA ASP A 327 -0.17 23.77 -1.92
C ASP A 327 0.87 24.21 -2.95
N PRO A 328 1.03 23.49 -4.08
CA PRO A 328 2.04 23.82 -5.08
C PRO A 328 1.75 25.13 -5.83
N ASN A 329 0.53 25.68 -5.73
CA ASN A 329 0.11 26.87 -6.45
C ASN A 329 0.13 28.13 -5.56
N VAL A 330 0.59 28.03 -4.31
CA VAL A 330 0.65 29.18 -3.40
C VAL A 330 1.74 30.15 -3.84
N LYS A 331 1.40 31.46 -3.87
CA LYS A 331 2.37 32.51 -4.24
C LYS A 331 3.43 32.74 -3.19
N ASP A 332 3.03 32.68 -1.92
CA ASP A 332 3.89 32.92 -0.77
C ASP A 332 3.77 31.74 0.20
N PRO A 333 4.70 30.77 0.13
CA PRO A 333 4.67 29.55 0.96
C PRO A 333 4.77 29.83 2.46
N PHE A 334 5.32 30.98 2.86
CA PHE A 334 5.55 31.35 4.25
C PHE A 334 4.31 31.11 5.14
N TRP A 335 3.13 31.48 4.66
CA TRP A 335 1.89 31.34 5.43
C TRP A 335 1.48 29.88 5.65
N ASN A 336 1.68 29.03 4.65
CA ASN A 336 1.37 27.59 4.73
C ASN A 336 2.43 26.85 5.56
N ASP A 337 3.70 27.21 5.41
CA ASP A 337 4.81 26.66 6.19
C ASP A 337 4.67 27.04 7.67
N SER A 338 4.35 28.31 7.98
CA SER A 338 4.10 28.74 9.35
C SER A 338 2.90 28.03 9.96
N ALA A 339 1.83 27.80 9.18
CA ALA A 339 0.68 27.03 9.64
C ALA A 339 1.04 25.56 9.90
N ARG A 340 1.89 24.95 9.06
CA ARG A 340 2.43 23.59 9.28
C ARG A 340 3.20 23.52 10.60
N ASP A 341 4.10 24.47 10.81
CA ASP A 341 4.96 24.50 11.98
C ASP A 341 4.15 24.70 13.27
N CYS A 342 3.08 25.50 13.21
CA CYS A 342 2.10 25.61 14.30
C CYS A 342 1.36 24.29 14.60
N ILE A 343 1.02 23.48 13.58
CA ILE A 343 0.40 22.16 13.79
C ILE A 343 1.39 21.23 14.51
N ILE A 344 2.62 21.12 13.99
CA ILE A 344 3.67 20.27 14.55
C ILE A 344 3.99 20.69 15.99
N GLY A 345 4.27 21.99 16.19
CA GLY A 345 4.69 22.53 17.46
C GLY A 345 3.60 22.44 18.53
N MET A 346 2.33 22.69 18.19
CA MET A 346 1.23 22.54 19.15
C MET A 346 0.93 21.07 19.46
N ALA A 347 1.03 20.16 18.47
CA ALA A 347 0.93 18.73 18.74
C ALA A 347 2.04 18.28 19.70
N ALA A 348 3.29 18.65 19.43
CA ALA A 348 4.42 18.36 20.31
C ALA A 348 4.23 18.97 21.71
N PHE A 349 3.75 20.20 21.80
CA PHE A 349 3.46 20.86 23.08
C PHE A 349 2.47 20.04 23.92
N LEU A 350 1.38 19.57 23.30
CA LEU A 350 0.38 18.73 23.95
C LEU A 350 0.96 17.38 24.37
N MET A 351 1.79 16.75 23.54
CA MET A 351 2.47 15.49 23.86
C MET A 351 3.45 15.64 25.04
N GLU A 352 4.24 16.71 25.05
CA GLU A 352 5.18 17.04 26.12
C GLU A 352 4.44 17.35 27.44
N GLU A 353 3.34 18.10 27.40
CA GLU A 353 2.49 18.34 28.58
C GLU A 353 1.81 17.06 29.07
N ALA A 354 1.32 16.22 28.16
CA ALA A 354 0.71 14.93 28.49
C ALA A 354 1.69 14.05 29.29
N ILE A 355 2.93 13.91 28.80
CA ILE A 355 4.00 13.19 29.51
C ILE A 355 4.30 13.82 30.86
N LYS A 356 4.51 15.14 30.90
CA LYS A 356 4.87 15.87 32.13
C LYS A 356 3.81 15.71 33.22
N ASN A 357 2.54 15.67 32.83
CA ASN A 357 1.41 15.50 33.75
C ASN A 357 1.10 14.03 34.04
N GLY A 358 1.77 13.09 33.37
CA GLY A 358 1.52 11.65 33.51
C GLY A 358 0.20 11.17 32.90
N ASP A 359 -0.43 11.98 32.05
CA ASP A 359 -1.67 11.65 31.37
C ASP A 359 -1.36 11.17 29.96
N MET A 360 -1.28 9.85 29.78
CA MET A 360 -0.97 9.22 28.48
C MET A 360 -2.20 8.62 27.81
N THR A 361 -3.40 9.08 28.19
CA THR A 361 -4.65 8.58 27.64
C THR A 361 -4.78 8.87 26.14
N GLU A 362 -5.56 8.03 25.47
CA GLU A 362 -5.87 8.22 24.05
C GLU A 362 -6.76 9.44 23.85
N GLY A 363 -6.56 10.13 22.73
CA GLY A 363 -7.36 11.27 22.33
C GLY A 363 -7.10 12.59 23.05
N ILE A 364 -6.11 12.69 23.95
CA ILE A 364 -5.65 13.99 24.48
C ILE A 364 -5.12 14.87 23.35
N VAL A 365 -4.32 14.27 22.45
CA VAL A 365 -3.68 14.96 21.33
C VAL A 365 -4.55 14.79 20.09
N ASN A 366 -5.31 15.84 19.76
CA ASN A 366 -6.20 15.86 18.61
C ASN A 366 -6.29 17.28 17.99
N PHE A 367 -6.87 17.40 16.79
CA PHE A 367 -6.95 18.70 16.10
C PHE A 367 -7.87 19.72 16.80
N LYS A 368 -8.86 19.27 17.58
CA LYS A 368 -9.65 20.16 18.44
C LYS A 368 -8.77 20.78 19.51
N ALA A 369 -7.92 20.00 20.17
CA ALA A 369 -6.96 20.49 21.16
C ALA A 369 -5.95 21.47 20.54
N ILE A 370 -5.42 21.16 19.35
CA ILE A 370 -4.52 22.08 18.62
C ILE A 370 -5.22 23.41 18.31
N LYS A 371 -6.43 23.37 17.76
CA LYS A 371 -7.23 24.56 17.41
C LYS A 371 -7.53 25.42 18.64
N LEU A 372 -7.92 24.80 19.76
CA LEU A 372 -8.21 25.50 21.00
C LEU A 372 -6.93 26.05 21.65
N GLY A 373 -5.84 25.26 21.67
CA GLY A 373 -4.56 25.65 22.24
C GLY A 373 -4.01 26.94 21.65
N LEU A 374 -3.94 27.04 20.32
CA LEU A 374 -3.48 28.27 19.64
C LEU A 374 -4.44 29.46 19.81
N ASN A 375 -5.74 29.20 20.00
CA ASN A 375 -6.72 30.26 20.22
C ASN A 375 -6.60 30.85 21.63
N TYR A 376 -6.45 30.02 22.65
CA TYR A 376 -6.37 30.46 24.05
C TYR A 376 -4.97 30.93 24.45
N ALA A 377 -3.92 30.39 23.85
CA ALA A 377 -2.56 30.71 24.25
C ALA A 377 -2.00 31.98 23.57
N ASP A 378 -2.61 32.47 22.49
CA ASP A 378 -2.16 33.70 21.78
C ASP A 378 -2.75 35.00 22.37
N VAL A 379 -3.11 34.97 23.66
CA VAL A 379 -3.58 36.17 24.37
C VAL A 379 -2.39 37.05 24.71
N LYS A 380 -2.52 38.36 24.44
CA LYS A 380 -1.47 39.35 24.68
C LYS A 380 -1.22 39.58 26.17
N LEU A 381 0.05 39.68 26.54
CA LEU A 381 0.50 40.05 27.88
C LEU A 381 0.79 41.55 27.96
N THR A 382 0.45 42.16 29.09
CA THR A 382 0.88 43.53 29.39
C THR A 382 2.36 43.56 29.77
N LYS A 383 3.02 44.72 29.64
CA LYS A 383 4.42 44.89 30.05
C LYS A 383 4.66 44.57 31.53
N GLU A 384 3.67 44.86 32.38
CA GLU A 384 3.70 44.52 33.80
C GLU A 384 3.68 43.01 34.02
N GLN A 385 2.82 42.29 33.30
CA GLN A 385 2.76 40.83 33.34
C GLN A 385 4.05 40.20 32.81
N GLN A 386 4.61 40.70 31.71
CA GLN A 386 5.89 40.23 31.18
C GLN A 386 7.01 40.37 32.21
N LYS A 387 7.09 41.54 32.86
CA LYS A 387 8.10 41.80 33.90
C LYS A 387 7.90 40.91 35.13
N ALA A 388 6.66 40.72 35.57
CA ALA A 388 6.33 39.84 36.69
C ALA A 388 6.68 38.37 36.38
N LEU A 389 6.44 37.94 35.13
CA LEU A 389 6.77 36.61 34.63
C LEU A 389 8.23 36.51 34.16
N GLN A 390 9.03 37.57 34.15
CA GLN A 390 10.42 37.55 33.67
C GLN A 390 10.57 36.91 32.28
N VAL A 391 9.59 37.13 31.40
CA VAL A 391 9.59 36.61 30.02
C VAL A 391 9.77 37.74 29.02
N ARG A 392 10.26 37.40 27.83
CA ARG A 392 10.44 38.33 26.71
C ARG A 392 9.21 38.36 25.82
N SER A 393 8.57 37.21 25.61
CA SER A 393 7.39 37.08 24.75
C SER A 393 6.21 37.94 25.20
N ASP A 394 5.45 38.44 24.23
CA ASP A 394 4.29 39.32 24.43
C ASP A 394 2.95 38.59 24.45
N ASN A 395 2.97 37.26 24.46
CA ASN A 395 1.79 36.41 24.49
C ASN A 395 1.95 35.26 25.48
N ILE A 396 0.81 34.71 25.93
CA ILE A 396 0.79 33.63 26.93
C ILE A 396 1.56 32.40 26.43
N LEU A 397 1.40 32.02 25.17
CA LEU A 397 2.06 30.83 24.59
C LEU A 397 3.57 30.94 24.69
N GLY A 398 4.15 32.04 24.21
CA GLY A 398 5.59 32.24 24.28
C GLY A 398 6.10 32.36 25.72
N ALA A 399 5.32 32.96 26.62
CA ALA A 399 5.65 33.00 28.04
C ALA A 399 5.68 31.60 28.68
N VAL A 400 4.76 30.72 28.30
CA VAL A 400 4.73 29.32 28.73
C VAL A 400 5.93 28.57 28.18
N LEU A 401 6.24 28.72 26.89
CA LEU A 401 7.40 28.07 26.25
C LEU A 401 8.71 28.50 26.91
N GLU A 402 8.94 29.80 27.11
CA GLU A 402 10.15 30.33 27.76
C GLU A 402 10.35 29.82 29.19
N ARG A 403 9.26 29.53 29.91
CA ARG A 403 9.33 29.09 31.32
C ARG A 403 9.33 27.58 31.50
N SER A 404 8.75 26.84 30.58
CA SER A 404 8.45 25.42 30.78
C SER A 404 9.14 24.48 29.80
N ARG A 405 9.90 25.01 28.84
CA ARG A 405 10.61 24.26 27.81
C ARG A 405 12.07 24.65 27.70
N LYS A 406 12.88 23.69 27.26
CA LYS A 406 14.25 23.94 26.79
C LYS A 406 14.22 24.42 25.34
N MET A 407 15.31 25.05 24.89
CA MET A 407 15.40 25.60 23.54
C MET A 407 15.42 24.52 22.44
N ASP A 408 15.82 23.32 22.80
CA ASP A 408 15.88 22.11 21.96
C ASP A 408 14.64 21.22 22.08
N ASP A 409 13.66 21.57 22.94
CA ASP A 409 12.37 20.88 22.95
C ASP A 409 11.63 21.14 21.63
N THR A 410 10.90 20.13 21.14
CA THR A 410 10.27 20.19 19.81
C THR A 410 9.22 21.29 19.75
N SER A 411 8.38 21.43 20.78
CA SER A 411 7.39 22.51 20.82
C SER A 411 8.03 23.89 20.78
N TYR A 412 9.17 24.08 21.45
CA TYR A 412 9.90 25.35 21.47
C TYR A 412 10.42 25.69 20.08
N MET A 413 11.12 24.75 19.43
CA MET A 413 11.69 24.96 18.10
C MET A 413 10.64 25.33 17.05
N TYR A 414 9.44 24.74 17.11
CA TYR A 414 8.40 24.96 16.11
C TYR A 414 7.45 26.14 16.42
N LEU A 415 7.24 26.50 17.70
CA LEU A 415 6.29 27.55 18.07
C LEU A 415 6.94 28.91 18.37
N MET A 416 8.23 28.96 18.70
CA MET A 416 8.83 30.20 19.17
C MET A 416 8.88 31.30 18.10
N ASP A 417 9.11 30.92 16.84
CA ASP A 417 9.06 31.86 15.70
C ASP A 417 7.66 32.45 15.51
N TYR A 418 6.62 31.61 15.65
CA TYR A 418 5.24 32.08 15.67
C TYR A 418 5.01 33.06 16.84
N CYS A 419 5.42 32.70 18.05
CA CYS A 419 5.24 33.53 19.25
C CYS A 419 5.96 34.88 19.16
N ASN A 420 7.11 34.94 18.49
CA ASN A 420 7.90 36.16 18.34
C ASN A 420 7.46 37.03 17.14
N ALA A 421 6.68 36.47 16.21
CA ALA A 421 6.16 37.21 15.07
C ALA A 421 5.23 38.35 15.52
N PRO A 422 5.13 39.46 14.75
CA PRO A 422 4.18 40.53 15.04
C PRO A 422 2.73 40.04 15.11
N GLU A 423 1.90 40.71 15.92
CA GLU A 423 0.50 40.32 16.17
C GLU A 423 -0.32 40.13 14.87
N GLN A 424 -0.16 41.02 13.88
CA GLN A 424 -0.86 40.90 12.59
C GLN A 424 -0.41 39.65 11.80
N THR A 425 0.87 39.31 11.87
CA THR A 425 1.45 38.12 11.24
C THR A 425 0.90 36.86 11.91
N ARG A 426 0.87 36.81 13.25
CA ARG A 426 0.30 35.70 14.02
C ARG A 426 -1.17 35.46 13.67
N GLN A 427 -1.98 36.52 13.60
CA GLN A 427 -3.39 36.43 13.21
C GLN A 427 -3.57 35.87 11.79
N SER A 428 -2.69 36.27 10.86
CA SER A 428 -2.70 35.78 9.48
C SER A 428 -2.35 34.29 9.41
N ILE A 429 -1.30 33.86 10.13
CA ILE A 429 -0.90 32.45 10.26
C ILE A 429 -2.05 31.63 10.87
N LYS A 430 -2.68 32.10 11.95
CA LYS A 430 -3.82 31.42 12.58
C LYS A 430 -5.01 31.25 11.64
N LYS A 431 -5.29 32.26 10.81
CA LYS A 431 -6.36 32.17 9.80
C LYS A 431 -6.06 31.09 8.77
N VAL A 432 -4.81 31.00 8.30
CA VAL A 432 -4.38 29.93 7.38
C VAL A 432 -4.49 28.57 8.05
N LEU A 433 -3.94 28.42 9.26
CA LEU A 433 -4.03 27.18 10.03
C LEU A 433 -5.48 26.73 10.21
N ALA A 434 -6.36 27.63 10.67
CA ALA A 434 -7.78 27.34 10.88
C ALA A 434 -8.46 26.86 9.60
N THR A 435 -8.09 27.43 8.44
CA THR A 435 -8.59 27.02 7.13
C THR A 435 -8.08 25.63 6.75
N LYS A 436 -6.79 25.34 6.97
CA LYS A 436 -6.16 24.07 6.59
C LYS A 436 -6.63 22.89 7.46
N ILE A 437 -6.88 23.10 8.75
CA ILE A 437 -7.40 22.06 9.66
C ILE A 437 -8.93 22.00 9.69
N ASP A 438 -9.64 22.82 8.90
CA ASP A 438 -11.10 22.90 8.95
C ASP A 438 -11.74 21.55 8.60
N ILE A 439 -11.17 20.80 7.66
CA ILE A 439 -11.66 19.46 7.29
C ILE A 439 -11.73 18.49 8.49
N LEU A 440 -10.92 18.70 9.53
CA LEU A 440 -10.90 17.90 10.77
C LEU A 440 -11.59 18.60 11.95
N THR A 441 -11.98 19.87 11.79
CA THR A 441 -12.49 20.70 12.89
C THR A 441 -13.72 21.54 12.53
N MET A 442 -14.40 21.18 11.43
CA MET A 442 -15.52 21.93 10.84
C MET A 442 -16.70 22.05 11.80
N ASN A 443 -17.00 20.98 12.54
CA ASN A 443 -18.08 20.93 13.53
C ASN A 443 -17.76 19.95 14.66
N GLU A 444 -18.57 19.99 15.71
CA GLU A 444 -18.37 19.17 16.91
C GLU A 444 -18.48 17.66 16.64
N GLN A 445 -19.22 17.21 15.63
CA GLN A 445 -19.31 15.79 15.29
C GLN A 445 -18.03 15.30 14.63
N ILE A 446 -17.47 16.06 13.69
CA ILE A 446 -16.18 15.76 13.04
C ILE A 446 -15.05 15.80 14.07
N MET A 447 -15.04 16.79 14.97
CA MET A 447 -14.03 16.86 16.03
C MET A 447 -14.09 15.66 16.98
N ARG A 448 -15.28 15.11 17.26
CA ARG A 448 -15.43 13.89 18.07
C ARG A 448 -14.96 12.66 17.29
N MET A 449 -15.39 12.51 16.04
CA MET A 449 -14.98 11.42 15.16
C MET A 449 -13.45 11.37 15.00
N THR A 450 -12.78 12.52 14.98
CA THR A 450 -11.33 12.61 14.78
C THR A 450 -10.49 12.71 16.06
N SER A 451 -11.12 12.52 17.23
CA SER A 451 -10.44 12.63 18.52
C SER A 451 -9.87 11.32 19.06
N TYR A 452 -10.38 10.17 18.62
CA TYR A 452 -9.90 8.84 19.01
C TYR A 452 -10.10 7.89 17.83
N SER A 453 -9.57 6.67 17.92
CA SER A 453 -9.76 5.63 16.91
C SER A 453 -10.55 4.45 17.48
N ASP A 454 -11.54 3.97 16.73
CA ASP A 454 -12.30 2.75 17.08
C ASP A 454 -11.62 1.46 16.59
N PHE A 455 -10.53 1.60 15.83
CA PHE A 455 -9.87 0.51 15.15
C PHE A 455 -8.36 0.79 15.04
N ASP A 456 -7.57 -0.27 14.93
CA ASP A 456 -6.12 -0.16 14.78
C ASP A 456 -5.72 -0.03 13.30
N MET A 457 -5.30 1.16 12.90
CA MET A 457 -4.76 1.43 11.56
C MET A 457 -3.53 0.57 11.23
N LYS A 458 -2.72 0.18 12.22
CA LYS A 458 -1.51 -0.65 12.01
C LYS A 458 -1.87 -2.09 11.61
N ALA A 459 -3.11 -2.51 11.85
CA ALA A 459 -3.60 -3.82 11.44
C ALA A 459 -3.91 -3.90 9.92
N LEU A 460 -3.94 -2.76 9.22
CA LEU A 460 -4.09 -2.72 7.76
C LEU A 460 -2.94 -3.50 7.09
N GLY A 461 -3.29 -4.45 6.21
CA GLY A 461 -2.34 -5.35 5.57
C GLY A 461 -1.92 -6.57 6.40
N GLN A 462 -2.29 -6.62 7.69
CA GLN A 462 -2.01 -7.78 8.56
C GLN A 462 -3.19 -8.73 8.67
N LYS A 463 -4.41 -8.20 8.62
CA LYS A 463 -5.67 -8.96 8.66
C LYS A 463 -6.62 -8.43 7.60
N LYS A 464 -7.67 -9.20 7.28
CA LYS A 464 -8.71 -8.79 6.34
C LYS A 464 -9.44 -7.55 6.85
N MET A 465 -9.16 -6.41 6.24
CA MET A 465 -9.73 -5.11 6.59
C MET A 465 -10.05 -4.33 5.32
N VAL A 466 -11.21 -3.68 5.29
CA VAL A 466 -11.58 -2.72 4.25
C VAL A 466 -11.99 -1.41 4.90
N ILE A 467 -11.45 -0.31 4.39
CA ILE A 467 -11.76 1.06 4.82
C ILE A 467 -12.48 1.75 3.67
N TYR A 468 -13.64 2.34 3.95
CA TYR A 468 -14.42 3.17 3.03
C TYR A 468 -14.35 4.65 3.42
#